data_AF-A0A945U9F5-F1
#
_entry.id   AF-A0A945U9F5-F1
#
_cell.length_a   1.000
_cell.length_b   1.000
_cell.length_c   1.000
_cell.angle_alpha   90.00
_cell.angle_beta   90.00
_cell.angle_gamma   90.00
#
_symmetry.space_group_name_H-M   'P 1'
#
loop_
_entity.id
_entity.type
_entity.pdbx_description
1 polymer ?
#
loop_
_entity_poly.entity_id
_entity_poly.type
_entity_poly.pdbx_seq_one_letter_code
_entity_poly.pdbx_strand_id
1 'polypeptide(L)'
;MKKLNKLFVWVALGFMAVLPLLYGDYDSKEYPELNRAMGVVRYMSAERQLRRSSFYSVYPEGSPKQFVKWMFSPLGASFWPPAEGELEFSSDELKMMKNARIPILPEGVSLIAEKVDVGKGRQVVVRGEDQRQKLVVEAYLDPQVDSVLVAEWEFPLGGRRVD
;
A
#
# COMPACT_ATOMS: atom_id res chain seq x y z
N MET A 1 -53.16 1.45 -10.43
CA MET A 1 -51.73 1.43 -10.03
C MET A 1 -51.53 0.50 -8.84
N LYS A 2 -51.13 -0.77 -9.02
CA LYS A 2 -50.80 -1.71 -7.90
C LYS A 2 -50.04 -2.99 -8.30
N LYS A 3 -49.46 -3.07 -9.51
CA LYS A 3 -48.73 -4.27 -10.00
C LYS A 3 -47.22 -4.10 -10.18
N LEU A 4 -46.67 -2.88 -10.05
CA LEU A 4 -45.23 -2.63 -10.27
C LEU A 4 -44.32 -2.90 -9.06
N ASN A 5 -44.86 -3.10 -7.85
CA ASN A 5 -44.01 -3.16 -6.65
C ASN A 5 -43.43 -4.55 -6.35
N LYS A 6 -44.08 -5.64 -6.75
CA LYS A 6 -43.59 -6.99 -6.38
C LYS A 6 -42.36 -7.38 -7.19
N LEU A 7 -42.36 -7.15 -8.51
CA LEU A 7 -41.24 -7.53 -9.38
C LEU A 7 -39.94 -6.80 -9.01
N PHE A 8 -40.05 -5.51 -8.67
CA PHE A 8 -38.90 -4.69 -8.29
C PHE A 8 -38.25 -5.15 -6.97
N VAL A 9 -39.06 -5.60 -6.01
CA VAL A 9 -38.57 -6.14 -4.73
C VAL A 9 -37.79 -7.43 -4.95
N TRP A 10 -38.26 -8.33 -5.83
CA TRP A 10 -37.55 -9.58 -6.14
C TRP A 10 -36.24 -9.35 -6.91
N VAL A 11 -36.21 -8.38 -7.83
CA VAL A 11 -34.98 -7.99 -8.55
C VAL A 11 -33.98 -7.34 -7.59
N ALA A 12 -34.44 -6.45 -6.70
CA ALA A 12 -33.58 -5.81 -5.70
C ALA A 12 -33.02 -6.82 -4.67
N LEU A 13 -33.83 -7.80 -4.24
CA LEU A 13 -33.36 -8.89 -3.37
C LEU A 13 -32.34 -9.80 -4.07
N GLY A 14 -32.56 -10.10 -5.36
CA GLY A 14 -31.61 -10.86 -6.16
C GLY A 14 -30.27 -10.13 -6.31
N PHE A 15 -30.30 -8.83 -6.57
CA PHE A 15 -29.08 -8.01 -6.70
C PHE A 15 -28.33 -7.87 -5.36
N MET A 16 -29.06 -7.70 -4.25
CA MET A 16 -28.50 -7.69 -2.88
C MET A 16 -27.90 -9.04 -2.47
N ALA A 17 -28.41 -10.17 -2.99
CA ALA A 17 -27.85 -11.49 -2.70
C ALA A 17 -26.59 -11.81 -3.54
N VAL A 18 -26.41 -11.16 -4.69
CA VAL A 18 -25.23 -11.34 -5.56
C VAL A 18 -24.08 -10.39 -5.19
N LEU A 19 -24.38 -9.22 -4.60
CA LEU A 19 -23.36 -8.26 -4.15
C LEU A 19 -22.31 -8.89 -3.22
N PRO A 20 -22.65 -9.71 -2.21
CA PRO A 20 -21.66 -10.39 -1.37
C PRO A 20 -20.79 -11.42 -2.11
N LEU A 21 -21.28 -12.00 -3.23
CA LEU A 21 -20.53 -12.96 -4.04
C LEU A 21 -19.50 -12.29 -4.95
N LEU A 22 -19.70 -11.02 -5.31
CA LEU A 22 -18.71 -10.21 -6.05
C LEU A 22 -17.64 -9.59 -5.13
N TYR A 23 -17.92 -9.53 -3.83
CA TYR A 23 -16.97 -9.10 -2.78
C TYR A 23 -16.36 -10.29 -2.02
N GLY A 24 -16.54 -11.51 -2.53
CA GLY A 24 -15.94 -12.71 -1.96
C GLY A 24 -14.43 -12.69 -2.16
N ASP A 25 -13.72 -12.27 -1.11
CA ASP A 25 -12.34 -12.61 -0.78
C ASP A 25 -11.41 -12.73 -2.01
N TYR A 26 -11.02 -11.56 -2.53
CA TYR A 26 -9.87 -11.41 -3.40
C TYR A 26 -8.65 -12.03 -2.69
N ASP A 27 -8.29 -13.23 -3.11
CA ASP A 27 -7.27 -14.06 -2.46
C ASP A 27 -5.93 -13.33 -2.54
N SER A 28 -5.54 -12.69 -1.44
CA SER A 28 -4.24 -12.06 -1.20
C SER A 28 -3.02 -12.95 -1.50
N LYS A 29 -3.23 -14.19 -1.96
CA LYS A 29 -2.22 -15.16 -2.39
C LYS A 29 -1.89 -15.12 -3.88
N GLU A 30 -2.72 -14.51 -4.74
CA GLU A 30 -2.54 -14.60 -6.20
C GLU A 30 -1.25 -13.90 -6.68
N TYR A 31 -0.84 -12.82 -6.01
CA TYR A 31 0.35 -12.04 -6.36
C TYR A 31 1.28 -11.86 -5.15
N PRO A 32 2.04 -12.90 -4.74
CA PRO A 32 2.80 -12.88 -3.49
C PRO A 32 3.87 -11.78 -3.45
N GLU A 33 4.54 -11.50 -4.57
CA GLU A 33 5.53 -10.43 -4.65
C GLU A 33 4.89 -9.04 -4.53
N LEU A 34 3.79 -8.78 -5.23
CA LEU A 34 3.09 -7.50 -5.14
C LEU A 34 2.58 -7.25 -3.72
N ASN A 35 2.04 -8.28 -3.05
CA ASN A 35 1.62 -8.19 -1.66
C ASN A 35 2.80 -7.90 -0.71
N ARG A 36 3.96 -8.53 -0.92
CA ARG A 36 5.18 -8.24 -0.15
C ARG A 36 5.63 -6.78 -0.34
N ALA A 37 5.64 -6.29 -1.57
CA ALA A 37 5.98 -4.89 -1.89
C ALA A 37 4.99 -3.90 -1.24
N MET A 38 3.68 -4.16 -1.29
CA MET A 38 2.68 -3.37 -0.56
C MET A 38 2.92 -3.42 0.96
N GLY A 39 3.36 -4.56 1.48
CA GLY A 39 3.78 -4.74 2.87
C GLY A 39 4.96 -3.85 3.27
N VAL A 40 5.91 -3.60 2.36
CA VAL A 40 7.00 -2.62 2.58
C VAL A 40 6.43 -1.22 2.76
N VAL A 41 5.52 -0.78 1.87
CA VAL A 41 4.89 0.55 1.96
C VAL A 41 4.10 0.66 3.28
N ARG A 42 3.37 -0.39 3.66
CA ARG A 42 2.62 -0.45 4.92
C ARG A 42 3.53 -0.38 6.15
N TYR A 43 4.67 -1.05 6.09
CA TYR A 43 5.67 -0.99 7.16
C TYR A 43 6.23 0.42 7.30
N MET A 44 6.68 1.02 6.19
CA MET A 44 7.29 2.35 6.19
C MET A 44 6.32 3.47 6.60
N SER A 45 5.05 3.35 6.23
CA SER A 45 3.99 4.30 6.60
C SER A 45 3.41 4.07 8.00
N ALA A 46 3.85 3.03 8.73
CA ALA A 46 3.39 2.78 10.08
C ALA A 46 3.89 3.86 11.05
N GLU A 47 3.03 4.30 11.97
CA GLU A 47 3.34 5.39 12.91
C GLU A 47 4.67 5.17 13.65
N ARG A 48 4.92 3.95 14.12
CA ARG A 48 6.17 3.57 14.79
C ARG A 48 7.41 3.83 13.92
N GLN A 49 7.33 3.53 12.62
CA GLN A 49 8.46 3.75 11.71
C GLN A 49 8.61 5.22 11.37
N LEU A 50 7.51 5.92 11.12
CA LEU A 50 7.52 7.36 10.87
C LEU A 50 8.14 8.14 12.03
N ARG A 51 7.81 7.79 13.28
CA ARG A 51 8.40 8.39 14.49
C ARG A 51 9.89 8.07 14.69
N ARG A 52 10.39 6.96 14.14
CA ARG A 52 11.80 6.55 14.20
C ARG A 52 12.62 7.06 13.01
N SER A 53 11.94 7.56 11.99
CA SER A 53 12.54 8.13 10.79
C SER A 53 12.71 9.65 10.90
N SER A 54 13.23 10.28 9.85
CA SER A 54 13.30 11.74 9.73
C SER A 54 11.97 12.39 9.33
N PHE A 55 10.92 11.62 9.04
CA PHE A 55 9.67 12.13 8.44
C PHE A 55 9.07 13.30 9.24
N TYR A 56 8.78 13.09 10.54
CA TYR A 56 8.18 14.14 11.37
C TYR A 56 9.15 15.27 11.75
N SER A 57 10.45 15.09 11.55
CA SER A 57 11.41 16.19 11.67
C SER A 57 11.34 17.14 10.47
N VAL A 58 11.07 16.60 9.27
CA VAL A 58 10.91 17.39 8.04
C VAL A 58 9.48 17.93 7.91
N TYR A 59 8.48 17.13 8.30
CA TYR A 59 7.06 17.42 8.20
C TYR A 59 6.39 17.22 9.57
N PRO A 60 6.45 18.21 10.48
CA PRO A 60 5.96 18.04 11.85
C PRO A 60 4.51 17.60 11.96
N GLU A 61 3.62 18.15 11.13
CA GLU A 61 2.19 17.82 11.10
C GLU A 61 1.87 16.55 10.30
N GLY A 62 2.74 16.23 9.32
CA GLY A 62 2.71 15.02 8.49
C GLY A 62 1.40 14.80 7.71
N SER A 63 1.46 14.89 6.38
CA SER A 63 0.35 14.49 5.50
C SER A 63 0.69 13.25 4.66
N PRO A 64 -0.31 12.48 4.16
CA PRO A 64 -0.09 11.41 3.20
C PRO A 64 0.75 11.84 1.99
N LYS A 65 0.47 12.99 1.37
CA LYS A 65 1.27 13.49 0.23
C LYS A 65 2.70 13.84 0.61
N GLN A 66 2.88 14.43 1.79
CA GLN A 66 4.22 14.71 2.32
C GLN A 66 5.00 13.42 2.57
N PHE A 67 4.33 12.36 3.04
CA PHE A 67 4.94 11.05 3.19
C PHE A 67 5.41 10.48 1.86
N VAL A 68 4.59 10.50 0.81
CA VAL A 68 5.02 10.03 -0.52
C VAL A 68 6.22 10.85 -1.00
N LYS A 69 6.15 12.19 -0.91
CA LYS A 69 7.26 13.07 -1.26
C LYS A 69 8.54 12.74 -0.47
N TRP A 70 8.42 12.47 0.83
CA TRP A 70 9.54 12.12 1.69
C TRP A 70 10.11 10.74 1.38
N MET A 71 9.26 9.71 1.28
CA MET A 71 9.64 8.31 1.08
C MET A 71 10.50 8.14 -0.18
N PHE A 72 10.19 8.87 -1.25
CA PHE A 72 10.93 8.84 -2.51
C PHE A 72 12.01 9.93 -2.63
N SER A 73 12.26 10.68 -1.56
CA SER A 73 13.40 11.61 -1.49
C SER A 73 14.69 10.86 -1.13
N PRO A 74 15.89 11.44 -1.35
CA PRO A 74 17.15 10.85 -0.89
C PRO A 74 17.15 10.51 0.61
N LEU A 75 16.48 11.34 1.43
CA LEU A 75 16.35 11.10 2.86
C LEU A 75 15.40 9.96 3.21
N GLY A 76 14.34 9.73 2.43
CA GLY A 76 13.42 8.61 2.65
C GLY A 76 13.97 7.30 2.11
N ALA A 77 14.64 7.36 0.96
CA ALA A 77 15.29 6.23 0.32
C ALA A 77 16.31 5.54 1.22
N SER A 78 17.03 6.28 2.08
CA SER A 78 17.96 5.68 3.06
C SER A 78 17.27 4.85 4.16
N PHE A 79 15.95 4.98 4.33
CA PHE A 79 15.15 4.15 5.25
C PHE A 79 14.44 3.01 4.54
N TRP A 80 14.64 2.84 3.22
CA TRP A 80 14.02 1.73 2.52
C TRP A 80 14.60 0.42 3.05
N PRO A 81 13.76 -0.60 3.24
CA PRO A 81 14.28 -1.93 3.48
C PRO A 81 15.09 -2.39 2.25
N PRO A 82 16.04 -3.32 2.45
CA PRO A 82 16.85 -3.83 1.35
C PRO A 82 15.98 -4.60 0.35
N ALA A 83 16.46 -4.68 -0.89
CA ALA A 83 15.84 -5.47 -1.94
C ALA A 83 16.36 -6.92 -1.97
N GLU A 84 15.50 -7.85 -2.36
CA GLU A 84 15.91 -9.22 -2.69
C GLU A 84 16.90 -9.18 -3.86
N GLY A 85 18.02 -9.89 -3.74
CA GLY A 85 19.06 -9.92 -4.77
C GLY A 85 20.13 -8.83 -4.65
N GLU A 86 19.97 -7.85 -3.75
CA GLU A 86 21.09 -6.99 -3.34
C GLU A 86 22.05 -7.85 -2.50
N LEU A 87 23.24 -8.09 -3.06
CA LEU A 87 24.26 -9.10 -2.71
C LEU A 87 24.87 -8.99 -1.29
N GLU A 88 24.28 -8.23 -0.37
CA GLU A 88 24.94 -7.76 0.84
C GLU A 88 24.51 -8.47 2.14
N PHE A 89 23.49 -9.35 2.10
CA PHE A 89 23.00 -10.00 3.33
C PHE A 89 23.31 -11.49 3.37
N SER A 90 23.99 -11.90 4.43
CA SER A 90 24.14 -13.31 4.80
C SER A 90 22.81 -13.96 5.17
N SER A 91 22.76 -15.30 5.14
CA SER A 91 21.57 -16.04 5.55
C SER A 91 21.13 -15.75 6.99
N ASP A 92 22.07 -15.38 7.86
CA ASP A 92 21.78 -15.09 9.26
C ASP A 92 21.23 -13.67 9.44
N GLU A 93 21.70 -12.69 8.68
CA GLU A 93 21.12 -11.34 8.64
C GLU A 93 19.68 -11.39 8.12
N LEU A 94 19.41 -12.15 7.06
CA LEU A 94 18.04 -12.36 6.56
C LEU A 94 17.11 -12.98 7.63
N LYS A 95 17.61 -13.96 8.41
CA LYS A 95 16.85 -14.51 9.54
C LYS A 95 16.59 -13.45 10.62
N MET A 96 17.59 -12.63 10.95
CA MET A 96 17.44 -11.56 11.94
C MET A 96 16.39 -10.53 11.48
N MET A 97 16.42 -10.12 10.22
CA MET A 97 15.43 -9.23 9.63
C MET A 97 14.02 -9.80 9.70
N LYS A 98 13.86 -11.09 9.32
CA LYS A 98 12.58 -11.80 9.43
C LYS A 98 12.08 -11.84 10.87
N ASN A 99 12.95 -12.12 11.84
CA ASN A 99 12.63 -12.13 13.27
C ASN A 99 12.26 -10.74 13.78
N ALA A 100 12.92 -9.70 13.29
CA ALA A 100 12.63 -8.30 13.56
C ALA A 100 11.38 -7.77 12.80
N ARG A 101 10.77 -8.61 11.96
CA ARG A 101 9.63 -8.27 11.10
C ARG A 101 9.92 -7.07 10.18
N ILE A 102 11.17 -6.94 9.75
CA ILE A 102 11.58 -5.99 8.73
C ILE A 102 11.24 -6.63 7.37
N PRO A 103 10.36 -6.02 6.56
CA PRO A 103 10.05 -6.56 5.24
C PRO A 103 11.25 -6.39 4.31
N ILE A 104 11.31 -7.20 3.26
CA ILE A 104 12.32 -7.11 2.21
C ILE A 104 11.57 -6.77 0.92
N LEU A 105 12.11 -5.83 0.14
CA LEU A 105 11.51 -5.47 -1.14
C LEU A 105 11.73 -6.62 -2.14
N PRO A 106 10.68 -7.23 -2.70
CA PRO A 106 10.85 -8.38 -3.59
C PRO A 106 11.51 -7.99 -4.91
N GLU A 107 12.29 -8.91 -5.46
CA GLU A 107 13.00 -8.69 -6.71
C GLU A 107 12.02 -8.47 -7.87
N GLY A 108 12.36 -7.54 -8.77
CA GLY A 108 11.56 -7.29 -9.97
C GLY A 108 10.20 -6.64 -9.71
N VAL A 109 10.00 -6.01 -8.55
CA VAL A 109 8.87 -5.09 -8.28
C VAL A 109 9.42 -3.70 -7.98
N SER A 110 8.97 -2.69 -8.74
CA SER A 110 9.35 -1.30 -8.51
C SER A 110 8.33 -0.60 -7.59
N LEU A 111 8.81 0.16 -6.60
CA LEU A 111 7.95 1.13 -5.89
C LEU A 111 7.97 2.45 -6.65
N ILE A 112 6.81 3.03 -6.92
CA ILE A 112 6.65 4.24 -7.74
C ILE A 112 5.77 5.27 -7.00
N ALA A 113 6.11 6.54 -7.13
CA ALA A 113 5.36 7.64 -6.53
C ALA A 113 4.30 8.18 -7.49
N GLU A 114 3.09 8.43 -6.98
CA GLU A 114 2.00 9.20 -7.59
C GLU A 114 1.36 8.61 -8.86
N LYS A 115 2.15 8.26 -9.87
CA LYS A 115 1.69 7.83 -11.19
C LYS A 115 2.43 6.60 -11.65
N VAL A 116 1.69 5.73 -12.34
CA VAL A 116 2.24 4.55 -13.01
C VAL A 116 3.38 4.96 -13.96
N ASP A 117 4.47 4.21 -13.94
CA ASP A 117 5.59 4.35 -14.88
C ASP A 117 5.54 3.22 -15.91
N VAL A 118 5.22 3.55 -17.16
CA VAL A 118 5.10 2.57 -18.27
C VAL A 118 6.45 1.93 -18.62
N GLY A 119 7.57 2.58 -18.28
CA GLY A 119 8.91 2.03 -18.46
C GLY A 119 9.31 0.99 -17.41
N LYS A 120 8.48 0.81 -16.37
CA LYS A 120 8.70 -0.17 -15.30
C LYS A 120 7.65 -1.27 -15.44
N GLY A 121 8.07 -2.54 -15.30
CA GLY A 121 7.17 -3.69 -15.35
C GLY A 121 6.26 -3.76 -14.12
N ARG A 122 6.37 -4.85 -13.36
CA ARG A 122 5.62 -5.01 -12.10
C ARG A 122 5.94 -3.89 -11.14
N GLN A 123 4.91 -3.24 -10.60
CA GLN A 123 5.09 -2.08 -9.76
C GLN A 123 4.00 -1.90 -8.72
N VAL A 124 4.35 -1.18 -7.66
CA VAL A 124 3.43 -0.69 -6.64
C VAL A 124 3.50 0.83 -6.65
N VAL A 125 2.39 1.46 -7.00
CA VAL A 125 2.22 2.91 -7.02
C VAL A 125 1.67 3.36 -5.68
N VAL A 126 2.31 4.35 -5.07
CA VAL A 126 1.94 4.92 -3.77
C VAL A 126 1.47 6.35 -3.97
N ARG A 127 0.27 6.67 -3.48
CA ARG A 127 -0.33 8.00 -3.58
C ARG A 127 -0.86 8.48 -2.23
N GLY A 128 -0.63 9.75 -1.94
CA GLY A 128 -1.17 10.40 -0.76
C GLY A 128 -2.49 11.09 -1.04
N GLU A 129 -3.53 10.77 -0.27
CA GLU A 129 -4.84 11.43 -0.32
C GLU A 129 -5.09 12.22 0.96
N ASP A 130 -4.64 13.48 0.98
CA ASP A 130 -4.74 14.35 2.17
C ASP A 130 -6.18 14.60 2.62
N GLN A 131 -7.15 14.71 1.69
CA GLN A 131 -8.56 14.99 2.03
C GLN A 131 -9.21 13.88 2.86
N ARG A 132 -8.92 12.63 2.52
CA ARG A 132 -9.39 11.43 3.24
C ARG A 132 -8.37 10.95 4.27
N GLN A 133 -7.23 11.62 4.38
CA GLN A 133 -6.10 11.26 5.24
C GLN A 133 -5.61 9.82 5.02
N LYS A 134 -5.61 9.38 3.77
CA LYS A 134 -5.31 8.00 3.38
C LYS A 134 -4.06 7.89 2.53
N LEU A 135 -3.37 6.77 2.67
CA LEU A 135 -2.42 6.30 1.70
C LEU A 135 -3.13 5.29 0.77
N VAL A 136 -3.08 5.55 -0.52
CA VAL A 136 -3.62 4.67 -1.56
C VAL A 136 -2.45 3.96 -2.22
N VAL A 137 -2.49 2.64 -2.22
CA VAL A 137 -1.42 1.79 -2.75
C VAL A 137 -2.01 0.83 -3.76
N GLU A 138 -1.56 0.95 -4.99
CA GLU A 138 -2.05 0.19 -6.14
C GLU A 138 -0.93 -0.68 -6.68
N ALA A 139 -1.18 -1.97 -6.91
CA ALA A 139 -0.21 -2.87 -7.51
C ALA A 139 -0.62 -3.24 -8.93
N TYR A 140 0.36 -3.21 -9.82
CA TYR A 140 0.22 -3.46 -11.25
C TYR A 140 1.15 -4.60 -11.64
N LEU A 141 0.58 -5.61 -12.32
CA LEU A 141 1.37 -6.64 -12.99
C LEU A 141 1.99 -6.09 -14.29
N ASP A 142 1.19 -5.30 -15.01
CA ASP A 142 1.56 -4.56 -16.22
C ASP A 142 1.05 -3.12 -16.08
N PRO A 143 1.89 -2.08 -16.28
CA PRO A 143 1.49 -0.67 -16.19
C PRO A 143 0.43 -0.22 -17.20
N GLN A 144 0.18 -1.00 -18.27
CA GLN A 144 -0.74 -0.62 -19.33
C GLN A 144 -2.19 -1.03 -19.06
N VAL A 145 -2.42 -1.82 -18.01
CA VAL A 145 -3.75 -2.31 -17.60
C VAL A 145 -4.10 -1.82 -16.20
N ASP A 146 -5.35 -2.05 -15.79
CA ASP A 146 -5.82 -1.70 -14.46
C ASP A 146 -5.04 -2.44 -13.36
N SER A 147 -4.95 -1.82 -12.19
CA SER A 147 -4.28 -2.39 -11.02
C SER A 147 -4.91 -3.73 -10.62
N VAL A 148 -4.08 -4.73 -10.34
CA VAL A 148 -4.54 -6.03 -9.83
C VAL A 148 -4.88 -5.93 -8.35
N LEU A 149 -4.18 -5.09 -7.57
CA LEU A 149 -4.46 -4.89 -6.14
C LEU A 149 -4.62 -3.41 -5.83
N VAL A 150 -5.58 -3.08 -4.97
CA VAL A 150 -5.72 -1.74 -4.40
C VAL A 150 -5.91 -1.86 -2.89
N ALA A 151 -5.11 -1.13 -2.14
CA ALA A 151 -5.26 -0.98 -0.70
C ALA A 151 -5.32 0.49 -0.33
N GLU A 152 -6.23 0.80 0.58
CA GLU A 152 -6.30 2.09 1.24
C GLU A 152 -6.08 1.87 2.73
N TRP A 153 -5.24 2.69 3.36
CA TRP A 153 -5.16 2.71 4.81
C TRP A 153 -5.02 4.13 5.36
N GLU A 154 -5.54 4.30 6.57
CA GLU A 154 -5.42 5.55 7.33
C GLU A 154 -3.95 5.90 7.57
N PHE A 155 -3.59 7.15 7.31
CA PHE A 155 -2.24 7.65 7.52
C PHE A 155 -2.14 8.32 8.90
N PRO A 156 -1.16 7.97 9.75
CA PRO A 156 -1.02 8.59 11.06
C PRO A 156 -0.51 10.04 10.92
N LEU A 157 -1.11 10.97 11.66
CA LEU A 157 -0.69 12.37 11.66
C LEU A 157 0.46 12.63 12.64
N GLY A 158 1.25 13.64 12.29
CA GLY A 158 2.30 14.21 13.12
C GLY A 158 1.73 15.16 14.17
N GLY A 159 1.12 14.61 15.21
CA GLY A 159 0.81 15.34 16.43
C GLY A 159 1.77 14.93 17.52
N ARG A 160 2.44 15.89 18.18
CA ARG A 160 3.02 15.63 19.51
C ARG A 160 1.87 15.15 20.40
N ARG A 161 1.89 13.89 20.86
CA ARG A 161 1.30 13.61 22.17
C ARG A 161 2.24 14.28 23.17
N VAL A 162 1.78 15.40 23.70
CA VAL A 162 2.32 15.94 24.95
C VAL A 162 1.73 15.04 26.02
N ASP A 163 2.49 14.04 26.44
CA ASP A 163 2.32 13.38 27.73
C ASP A 163 3.62 13.60 28.51
#